data_AF-A0A822YR63-F1
#
_entry.id   AF-A0A822YR63-F1
#
_cell.length_a   1.000
_cell.length_b   1.000
_cell.length_c   1.000
_cell.angle_alpha   90.00
_cell.angle_beta   90.00
_cell.angle_gamma   90.00
#
_symmetry.space_group_name_H-M   'P 1'
#
loop_
_entity.id
_entity.type
_entity.pdbx_description
1 polymer ?
#
loop_
_entity_poly.entity_id
_entity_poly.type
_entity_poly.pdbx_seq_one_letter_code
_entity_poly.pdbx_strand_id
1 'polypeptide(L)'
;MGKEKLMEQIFQLKHTSKSLVRQAKKCEQEEKSEKAKVKKAIEKGNMDYARIYGQNAIRKRNEQLNYLRLVSRLDVVVARLGSQSNLQTVGSR
;
A
#
# COMPACT_ATOMS: atom_id res chain seq x y z
N MET A 1 -25.68 -11.63 16.28
CA MET A 1 -25.17 -10.27 16.04
C MET A 1 -23.64 -10.15 15.91
N GLY A 2 -22.81 -10.88 16.68
CA GLY A 2 -21.34 -10.71 16.62
C GLY A 2 -20.66 -11.13 15.30
N LYS A 3 -21.12 -12.22 14.67
CA LYS A 3 -20.52 -12.79 13.45
C LYS A 3 -20.67 -11.91 12.20
N GLU A 4 -21.81 -11.26 12.05
CA GLU A 4 -22.13 -10.40 10.91
C GLU A 4 -21.29 -9.12 10.93
N LYS A 5 -21.16 -8.50 12.12
CA LYS A 5 -20.27 -7.35 12.35
C LYS A 5 -18.80 -7.70 12.08
N LEU A 6 -18.36 -8.90 12.46
CA LEU A 6 -17.00 -9.38 12.19
C LEU A 6 -16.75 -9.59 10.68
N MET A 7 -17.72 -10.15 9.95
CA MET A 7 -17.65 -10.32 8.49
C MET A 7 -17.60 -8.97 7.77
N GLU A 8 -18.39 -8.00 8.22
CA GLU A 8 -18.37 -6.64 7.68
C GLU A 8 -17.02 -5.95 7.89
N GLN A 9 -16.42 -6.08 9.08
CA GLN A 9 -15.08 -5.56 9.36
C GLN A 9 -14.01 -6.22 8.48
N ILE A 10 -14.07 -7.55 8.28
CA ILE A 10 -13.17 -8.26 7.37
C ILE A 10 -13.32 -7.73 5.93
N PHE A 11 -14.55 -7.49 5.49
CA PHE A 11 -14.82 -6.94 4.16
C PHE A 11 -14.22 -5.54 3.99
N GLN A 12 -14.45 -4.65 4.96
CA GLN A 12 -13.88 -3.29 4.96
C GLN A 12 -12.34 -3.32 4.93
N LEU A 13 -11.71 -4.17 5.75
CA LEU A 13 -10.26 -4.31 5.79
C LEU A 13 -9.69 -4.84 4.47
N LYS A 14 -10.34 -5.83 3.84
CA LYS A 14 -9.96 -6.32 2.50
C LYS A 14 -10.12 -5.25 1.43
N HIS A 15 -11.17 -4.42 1.51
CA HIS A 15 -11.37 -3.32 0.58
C HIS A 15 -10.27 -2.26 0.72
N THR A 16 -9.95 -1.87 1.95
CA THR A 16 -8.86 -0.93 2.25
C THR A 16 -7.50 -1.48 1.79
N SER A 17 -7.22 -2.77 2.04
CA SER A 17 -6.01 -3.44 1.54
C SER A 17 -5.87 -3.30 0.01
N LYS A 18 -6.94 -3.57 -0.76
CA LYS A 18 -6.95 -3.38 -2.22
C LYS A 18 -6.70 -1.93 -2.64
N SER A 19 -7.29 -0.96 -1.95
CA SER A 19 -7.09 0.46 -2.22
C SER A 19 -5.64 0.90 -1.96
N LEU A 20 -5.02 0.39 -0.89
CA LEU A 20 -3.62 0.66 -0.56
C LEU A 20 -2.65 0.03 -1.57
N VAL A 21 -2.93 -1.17 -2.08
CA VAL A 21 -2.15 -1.77 -3.18
C VAL A 21 -2.20 -0.91 -4.44
N ARG A 22 -3.38 -0.36 -4.79
CA ARG A 22 -3.51 0.58 -5.92
C ARG A 22 -2.70 1.85 -5.68
N GLN A 23 -2.74 2.38 -4.46
CA GLN A 23 -1.96 3.56 -4.09
C GLN A 23 -0.44 3.29 -4.18
N ALA A 24 0.02 2.12 -3.73
CA ALA A 24 1.41 1.70 -3.89
C ALA A 24 1.83 1.65 -5.37
N LYS A 25 0.99 1.09 -6.24
CA LYS A 25 1.24 1.04 -7.69
C LYS A 25 1.27 2.46 -8.32
N LYS A 26 0.43 3.37 -7.83
CA LYS A 26 0.45 4.78 -8.25
C LYS A 26 1.77 5.45 -7.87
N CYS A 27 2.23 5.26 -6.63
CA CYS A 27 3.54 5.76 -6.19
C CYS A 27 4.70 5.21 -7.04
N GLU A 28 4.65 3.94 -7.43
CA GLU A 28 5.65 3.33 -8.33
C GLU A 28 5.67 4.01 -9.72
N GLN A 29 4.51 4.32 -10.28
CA GLN A 29 4.40 5.01 -11.56
C GLN A 29 4.92 6.46 -11.45
N GLU A 30 4.59 7.15 -10.36
CA GLU A 30 5.11 8.48 -10.06
C GLU A 30 6.64 8.47 -9.89
N GLU A 31 7.20 7.48 -9.17
CA GLU A 31 8.65 7.31 -9.02
C GLU A 31 9.34 7.14 -10.39
N LYS A 32 8.79 6.31 -11.27
CA LYS A 32 9.32 6.13 -12.64
C LYS A 32 9.30 7.44 -13.43
N SER A 33 8.23 8.22 -13.30
CA SER A 33 8.12 9.52 -13.96
C SER A 33 9.15 10.52 -13.43
N GLU A 34 9.40 10.56 -12.12
CA GLU A 34 10.40 11.43 -11.50
C GLU A 34 11.82 11.01 -11.91
N LYS A 35 12.12 9.70 -11.96
CA LYS A 35 13.42 9.20 -12.49
C LYS A 35 13.65 9.63 -13.95
N ALA A 36 12.62 9.62 -14.78
CA ALA A 36 12.72 10.10 -16.15
C ALA A 36 13.00 11.62 -16.20
N LYS A 37 12.39 12.41 -15.30
CA LYS A 37 12.67 13.84 -15.16
C LYS A 37 14.09 14.11 -14.67
N VAL A 38 14.63 13.30 -13.75
CA VAL A 38 16.03 13.36 -13.31
C VAL A 38 16.97 13.20 -14.51
N LYS A 39 16.76 12.17 -15.33
CA LYS A 39 17.59 11.93 -16.52
C LYS A 39 17.58 13.14 -17.46
N LYS A 40 16.39 13.67 -17.78
CA LYS A 40 16.23 14.85 -18.63
C LYS A 40 16.87 16.11 -18.02
N ALA A 41 16.82 16.28 -16.70
CA ALA A 41 17.43 17.42 -16.03
C ALA A 41 18.97 17.37 -16.08
N ILE A 42 19.54 16.17 -15.92
CA ILE A 42 20.99 15.94 -16.05
C ILE A 42 21.46 16.20 -17.49
N GLU A 43 20.73 15.69 -18.49
CA GLU A 43 21.05 15.92 -19.92
C GLU A 43 21.05 17.42 -20.28
N LYS A 44 20.19 18.21 -19.63
CA LYS A 44 20.12 19.67 -19.81
C LYS A 44 21.16 20.44 -18.98
N GLY A 45 22.01 19.75 -18.21
CA GLY A 45 22.99 20.37 -17.31
C GLY A 45 22.39 21.04 -16.07
N ASN A 46 21.10 20.82 -15.78
CA ASN A 46 20.42 21.48 -14.68
C ASN A 46 20.41 20.61 -13.40
N MET A 47 21.54 20.64 -12.70
CA MET A 47 21.84 19.86 -11.50
C MET A 47 20.84 20.10 -10.35
N ASP A 48 20.32 21.31 -10.19
CA ASP A 48 19.42 21.64 -9.08
C ASP A 48 18.04 20.99 -9.25
N TYR A 49 17.49 21.03 -10.47
CA TYR A 49 16.27 20.29 -10.79
C TYR A 49 16.48 18.78 -10.69
N ALA A 50 17.64 18.26 -11.11
CA ALA A 50 17.95 16.84 -10.97
C ALA A 50 17.96 16.41 -9.49
N ARG A 51 18.49 17.24 -8.59
CA ARG A 51 18.48 16.99 -7.14
C ARG A 51 17.06 16.96 -6.58
N ILE A 52 16.22 17.92 -6.98
CA ILE A 52 14.81 17.99 -6.53
C ILE A 52 14.01 16.77 -7.01
N TYR A 53 14.09 16.43 -8.29
CA TYR A 53 13.40 15.26 -8.84
C TYR A 53 13.93 13.95 -8.25
N GLY A 54 15.23 13.87 -7.93
CA GLY A 54 15.83 12.73 -7.24
C GLY A 54 15.28 12.54 -5.83
N GLN A 55 15.17 13.62 -5.06
CA GLN A 55 14.54 13.59 -3.73
C GLN A 55 13.07 13.17 -3.81
N ASN A 56 12.33 13.67 -4.81
CA ASN A 56 10.94 13.26 -5.04
C ASN A 56 10.83 11.76 -5.36
N ALA A 57 11.71 11.22 -6.21
CA ALA A 57 11.75 9.79 -6.50
C ALA A 57 12.01 8.94 -5.24
N ILE A 58 12.97 9.34 -4.40
CA ILE A 58 13.26 8.65 -3.13
C ILE A 58 12.05 8.69 -2.20
N ARG A 59 11.39 9.84 -2.07
CA ARG A 59 10.18 9.99 -1.26
C ARG A 59 9.08 9.05 -1.74
N LYS A 60 8.83 9.01 -3.05
CA LYS A 60 7.80 8.15 -3.66
C LYS A 60 8.07 6.66 -3.49
N ARG A 61 9.33 6.24 -3.59
CA ARG A 61 9.75 4.87 -3.26
C ARG A 61 9.44 4.51 -1.81
N ASN A 62 9.74 5.40 -0.87
CA ASN A 62 9.49 5.18 0.56
C ASN A 62 7.98 5.13 0.86
N GLU A 63 7.17 6.00 0.24
CA GLU A 63 5.71 5.97 0.30
C GLU A 63 5.16 4.62 -0.19
N GLN A 64 5.62 4.14 -1.35
CA GLN A 64 5.24 2.83 -1.88
C GLN A 64 5.54 1.70 -0.89
N LEU A 65 6.76 1.65 -0.34
CA LEU A 65 7.16 0.63 0.64
C LEU A 65 6.29 0.69 1.90
N ASN A 66 5.95 1.89 2.37
CA ASN A 66 5.08 2.06 3.53
C ASN A 66 3.66 1.55 3.26
N TYR A 67 3.10 1.80 2.08
CA TYR A 67 1.81 1.23 1.68
C TYR A 67 1.85 -0.30 1.64
N LEU A 68 2.90 -0.90 1.06
CA LEU A 68 3.05 -2.36 1.02
C LEU A 68 3.19 -2.97 2.41
N ARG A 69 3.93 -2.34 3.32
CA ARG A 69 4.01 -2.78 4.72
C ARG A 69 2.65 -2.71 5.42
N LEU A 70 1.88 -1.66 5.17
CA LEU A 70 0.53 -1.52 5.74
C LEU A 70 -0.42 -2.61 5.20
N VAL A 71 -0.36 -2.89 3.90
CA VAL A 71 -1.10 -4.00 3.26
C VAL A 71 -0.77 -5.32 3.93
N SER A 72 0.53 -5.65 4.09
CA SER A 72 0.95 -6.89 4.75
C SER A 72 0.41 -7.01 6.18
N ARG A 73 0.43 -5.91 6.95
CA ARG A 73 -0.16 -5.87 8.30
C ARG A 73 -1.67 -6.09 8.28
N LEU A 74 -2.38 -5.49 7.32
CA LEU A 74 -3.83 -5.68 7.16
C LEU A 74 -4.17 -7.11 6.78
N ASP A 75 -3.41 -7.74 5.89
CA ASP A 75 -3.63 -9.12 5.47
C ASP A 75 -3.45 -10.10 6.65
N VAL A 76 -2.48 -9.86 7.53
CA VAL A 76 -2.30 -10.63 8.77
C VAL A 76 -3.51 -10.47 9.71
N VAL A 77 -4.03 -9.25 9.87
CA VAL A 77 -5.22 -8.99 10.69
C VAL A 77 -6.44 -9.70 10.11
N VAL A 78 -6.64 -9.61 8.79
CA VAL A 78 -7.72 -10.29 8.07
C VAL A 78 -7.65 -11.81 8.24
N ALA A 79 -6.45 -12.41 8.16
CA ALA A 79 -6.26 -13.84 8.37
C ALA A 79 -6.66 -14.28 9.79
N ARG A 80 -6.27 -13.49 10.81
CA ARG A 80 -6.63 -13.75 12.22
C ARG A 80 -8.13 -13.60 12.47
N LEU A 81 -8.77 -12.58 11.91
CA LEU A 81 -10.22 -12.39 12.05
C LEU A 81 -10.99 -13.50 11.33
N GLY A 82 -10.49 -13.96 10.17
CA GLY A 82 -11.05 -15.09 9.45
C GLY A 82 -10.99 -16.40 10.26
N SER A 83 -9.86 -16.70 10.90
CA SER A 83 -9.76 -17.89 11.76
C SER A 83 -10.68 -17.82 12.98
N GLN A 84 -10.83 -16.65 13.59
CA GLN A 84 -11.78 -16.40 14.68
C GLN A 84 -13.24 -16.63 14.23
N SER A 85 -13.62 -16.18 13.04
CA SER A 85 -14.96 -16.41 12.49
C SER A 85 -15.27 -17.89 12.23
N ASN A 86 -14.26 -18.67 11.83
CA ASN A 86 -14.39 -20.10 11.57
C ASN A 86 -14.49 -20.91 12.88
N LEU A 87 -13.67 -20.58 13.88
CA LEU A 87 -13.70 -21.23 15.20
C LEU A 87 -15.06 -21.05 15.91
N GLN A 88 -15.66 -19.86 15.85
CA GLN A 88 -17.01 -19.63 16.38
C GLN A 88 -18.07 -20.51 15.70
N THR A 89 -17.87 -20.88 14.43
CA THR A 89 -18.81 -21.74 13.68
C THR A 89 -18.73 -23.20 14.12
N VAL A 90 -17.56 -23.66 14.57
CA VAL A 90 -17.34 -25.04 15.06
C VAL A 90 -17.79 -25.19 16.52
N GLY A 91 -17.54 -24.18 17.38
CA GLY A 91 -17.95 -24.21 18.79
C GLY A 91 -19.44 -23.95 19.05
N SER A 92 -20.22 -23.61 18.02
CA SER A 92 -21.68 -23.39 18.11
C SER A 92 -22.51 -24.59 17.63
N ARG A 93 -21.89 -25.78 17.49
CA ARG A 93 -22.55 -27.04 17.16
C ARG A 93 -22.62 -27.95 18.37
#